data_AF-A0A941C888-F1
#
_entry.id   AF-A0A941C888-F1
#
_cell.length_a   1.000
_cell.length_b   1.000
_cell.length_c   1.000
_cell.angle_alpha   90.00
_cell.angle_beta   90.00
_cell.angle_gamma   90.00
#
_symmetry.space_group_name_H-M   'P 1'
#
loop_
_entity.id
_entity.type
_entity.pdbx_description
1 polymer ?
#
loop_
_entity_poly.entity_id
_entity_poly.type
_entity_poly.pdbx_seq_one_letter_code
_entity_poly.pdbx_strand_id
1 'polypeptide(L)' 'MKTPITVEIEVKDQTEARHVQKAFETMNKNFGAKGIIKMEQLFLNDAFIRNLVKMKLA' A
#
# COMPACT_ATOMS: atom_id res chain seq x y z
N MET A 1 14.36 -8.83 13.45
CA MET A 1 13.40 -9.96 13.42
C MET A 1 12.67 -9.94 12.08
N LYS A 2 12.54 -11.08 11.40
CA LYS A 2 11.72 -11.19 10.18
C LYS A 2 10.47 -11.96 10.55
N THR A 3 9.30 -11.37 10.32
CA THR A 3 8.00 -11.98 10.62
C THR A 3 7.17 -11.99 9.34
N PRO A 4 6.65 -13.15 8.91
CA PRO A 4 5.77 -13.20 7.75
C PRO A 4 4.46 -12.45 8.04
N ILE A 5 4.03 -11.59 7.11
CA ILE A 5 2.73 -10.93 7.14
C ILE A 5 1.95 -11.40 5.92
N THR A 6 0.82 -12.08 6.16
CA THR A 6 -0.06 -12.58 5.10
C THR A 6 -1.35 -11.78 5.12
N VAL A 7 -1.75 -11.25 3.96
CA VAL A 7 -2.99 -10.50 3.76
C VAL A 7 -3.67 -11.07 2.52
N GLU A 8 -4.95 -11.40 2.64
CA GLU A 8 -5.78 -11.81 1.51
C GLU A 8 -6.32 -10.55 0.82
N ILE A 9 -6.16 -10.48 -0.50
CA ILE A 9 -6.60 -9.34 -1.32
C ILE A 9 -7.45 -9.87 -2.45
N GLU A 10 -8.66 -9.35 -2.57
CA GLU A 10 -9.55 -9.67 -3.67
C GLU A 10 -9.06 -8.97 -4.95
N VAL A 11 -8.90 -9.76 -6.02
CA VAL A 11 -8.39 -9.32 -7.32
C VAL A 11 -9.25 -9.95 -8.41
N LYS A 12 -9.43 -9.24 -9.52
CA LYS A 12 -10.29 -9.67 -10.63
C LYS A 12 -9.66 -10.77 -11.47
N ASP A 13 -8.34 -10.73 -11.63
CA ASP A 13 -7.58 -11.69 -12.41
C ASP A 13 -6.12 -11.85 -11.93
N GLN A 14 -5.40 -12.78 -12.55
CA GLN A 14 -4.00 -13.06 -12.22
C GLN A 14 -3.04 -11.92 -12.58
N THR A 15 -3.39 -11.06 -13.54
CA THR A 15 -2.56 -9.89 -13.91
C THR A 15 -2.65 -8.83 -12.82
N GLU A 16 -3.86 -8.55 -12.33
CA GLU A 16 -4.09 -7.66 -11.20
C GLU A 16 -3.38 -8.19 -9.94
N ALA A 17 -3.46 -9.50 -9.68
CA ALA A 17 -2.72 -10.14 -8.59
C ALA A 17 -1.21 -9.83 -8.64
N ARG A 18 -0.59 -9.99 -9.82
CA ARG A 18 0.84 -9.71 -10.02
C ARG A 18 1.17 -8.23 -9.84
N HIS A 19 0.29 -7.34 -10.31
CA HIS A 19 0.49 -5.90 -10.13
C HIS A 19 0.39 -5.49 -8.66
N VAL A 20 -0.59 -6.01 -7.93
CA VAL A 20 -0.75 -5.79 -6.50
C VAL A 20 0.49 -6.28 -5.75
N GLN A 21 0.94 -7.52 -6.01
CA GLN A 21 2.16 -8.07 -5.41
C GLN A 21 3.38 -7.18 -5.66
N LYS A 22 3.60 -6.77 -6.91
CA LYS A 22 4.73 -5.91 -7.29
C LYS A 22 4.66 -4.53 -6.63
N ALA A 23 3.46 -3.98 -6.41
CA ALA A 23 3.27 -2.73 -5.69
C ALA A 23 3.72 -2.87 -4.23
N PHE A 24 3.31 -3.95 -3.53
CA PHE A 24 3.76 -4.22 -2.16
C PHE A 24 5.27 -4.43 -2.06
N GLU A 25 5.87 -5.18 -2.99
CA GLU A 25 7.32 -5.37 -3.05
C GLU A 25 8.05 -4.04 -3.25
N THR A 26 7.56 -3.20 -4.15
CA THR A 26 8.11 -1.86 -4.40
C THR A 26 7.99 -0.95 -3.17
N MET A 27 6.84 -0.99 -2.48
CA MET A 27 6.64 -0.21 -1.26
C MET A 27 7.60 -0.66 -0.15
N ASN A 28 7.72 -1.96 0.06
CA ASN A 28 8.64 -2.50 1.07
C ASN A 28 10.11 -2.18 0.75
N LYS A 29 10.52 -2.27 -0.52
CA LYS A 29 11.89 -1.96 -0.94
C LYS A 29 12.27 -0.49 -0.72
N ASN A 30 11.37 0.44 -1.03
CA ASN A 30 11.69 1.87 -1.00
C ASN A 30 11.42 2.53 0.36
N PHE A 31 10.37 2.09 1.07
CA PHE A 31 9.92 2.75 2.29
C PHE A 31 10.18 1.89 3.55
N GLY A 32 10.35 0.58 3.38
CA GLY A 32 10.42 -0.38 4.47
C GLY A 32 9.17 -0.38 5.36
N ALA A 33 9.19 -1.19 6.41
CA ALA A 33 8.06 -1.30 7.33
C ALA A 33 7.70 0.05 7.99
N LYS A 34 8.71 0.83 8.41
CA LYS A 34 8.50 2.14 9.06
C LYS A 34 7.83 3.15 8.13
N GLY A 35 8.22 3.18 6.87
CA GLY A 35 7.64 4.10 5.89
C GLY A 35 6.21 3.71 5.54
N ILE A 36 5.93 2.40 5.39
CA ILE A 36 4.57 1.89 5.17
C ILE A 36 3.63 2.32 6.31
N ILE A 37 4.02 2.11 7.56
CA ILE A 37 3.24 2.52 8.75
C ILE A 37 3.01 4.04 8.76
N LYS A 38 4.05 4.83 8.44
CA LYS A 38 3.92 6.29 8.44
C LYS A 38 2.99 6.79 7.33
N MET A 39 3.01 6.17 6.16
CA MET A 39 2.09 6.49 5.06
C MET A 39 0.65 6.18 5.42
N GLU A 40 0.39 5.05 6.08
CA GLU A 40 -0.93 4.71 6.62
C GLU A 40 -1.40 5.78 7.63
N GLN A 41 -0.55 6.14 8.59
CA GLN A 41 -0.88 7.17 9.58
C GLN A 41 -1.17 8.53 8.94
N LEU A 42 -0.41 8.92 7.92
CA LEU A 42 -0.67 10.14 7.16
C LEU A 42 -2.02 10.07 6.43
N PHE A 43 -2.31 8.95 5.75
CA PHE A 43 -3.57 8.79 5.03
C PHE A 43 -4.81 8.81 5.95
N LEU A 44 -4.69 8.23 7.15
CA LEU A 44 -5.79 8.18 8.12
C LEU A 44 -6.01 9.53 8.81
N ASN A 45 -4.94 10.20 9.22
CA ASN A 45 -5.01 11.38 10.06
C ASN A 45 -4.99 12.71 9.30
N ASP A 46 -4.53 12.72 8.04
CA ASP A 46 -4.46 13.92 7.21
C ASP A 46 -5.54 13.91 6.12
N ALA A 47 -6.55 14.76 6.29
CA ALA A 47 -7.65 14.90 5.34
C ALA A 47 -7.20 15.45 3.97
N PHE A 48 -6.17 16.30 3.94
CA PHE A 48 -5.62 16.83 2.69
C PHE A 48 -4.96 15.71 1.89
N ILE A 49 -4.10 14.91 2.52
CA ILE A 49 -3.45 13.76 1.86
C ILE A 49 -4.50 12.77 1.36
N ARG A 50 -5.50 12.43 2.18
CA ARG A 50 -6.57 11.52 1.78
C ARG A 50 -7.34 12.03 0.56
N ASN A 51 -7.67 13.32 0.54
CA ASN A 51 -8.38 13.92 -0.60
C ASN A 51 -7.51 13.98 -1.85
N LEU A 52 -6.22 14.29 -1.72
CA LEU A 52 -5.27 14.29 -2.81
C LEU A 52 -5.15 12.90 -3.46
N VAL A 53 -5.03 11.85 -2.65
CA VAL A 53 -4.98 10.46 -3.14
C VAL A 53 -6.29 10.10 -3.86
N LYS A 54 -7.44 10.40 -3.27
CA LYS A 54 -8.75 10.15 -3.90
C LYS A 54 -8.88 10.84 -5.27
N MET A 55 -8.44 12.08 -5.39
CA MET A 55 -8.47 12.81 -6.66
C MET A 55 -7.56 12.22 -7.74
N LYS A 56 -6.48 11.53 -7.36
CA LYS A 56 -5.54 10.90 -8.32
C LYS A 56 -5.97 9.51 -8.75
N LEU A 57 -6.89 8.89 -8.01
CA LEU A 57 -7.44 7.56 -8.28
C LEU A 57 -8.83 7.59 -8.93
N ALA A 58 -9.48 8.76 -8.95
CA ALA A 58 -10.72 9.03 -9.66
C ALA A 58 -10.46 9.37 -11.13
#